data_AF-A0A3Q0FKQ2-F1
#
_entry.id   AF-A0A3Q0FKQ2-F1
#
_cell.length_a   1.000
_cell.length_b   1.000
_cell.length_c   1.000
_cell.angle_alpha   90.00
_cell.angle_beta   90.00
_cell.angle_gamma   90.00
#
_symmetry.space_group_name_H-M   'P 1'
#
loop_
_entity.id
_entity.type
_entity.pdbx_description
1 polymer ?
#
loop_
_entity_poly.entity_id
_entity_poly.type
_entity_poly.pdbx_seq_one_letter_code
_entity_poly.pdbx_strand_id
1 'polypeptide(L)'
;MARINHFRSTWGRILSRCLCLCQESLPCTLRPVLVSLTIVVLQKRAGAEKQKIVSEFNQLRQLIEEQEQLLLAQLGGLEGFVNMQKEKGTKLSEEISNLNELIGEMEAKCQQPASEFLQDIRTTLSRCEKGEIPRPVPISPELERRLQDFSQITCALTETVKMFKDTLPSALEKRSRGPSQPYTKDHGAAGGRPPAY
;
A
#
# COMPACT_ATOMS: atom_id res chain seq x y z
N MET A 1 -1.81 75.63 -32.22
CA MET A 1 -1.44 74.30 -31.65
C MET A 1 -1.08 74.33 -30.14
N ALA A 2 -0.43 75.37 -29.61
CA ALA A 2 0.04 75.40 -28.21
C ALA A 2 -1.06 75.30 -27.12
N ARG A 3 -2.26 75.88 -27.35
CA ARG A 3 -3.37 75.87 -26.37
C ARG A 3 -3.98 74.49 -26.14
N ILE A 4 -4.04 73.65 -27.18
CA ILE A 4 -4.58 72.27 -27.09
C ILE A 4 -3.61 71.36 -26.30
N ASN A 5 -2.30 71.57 -26.47
CA ASN A 5 -1.27 70.83 -25.73
C ASN A 5 -1.24 71.20 -24.24
N HIS A 6 -1.45 72.47 -23.90
CA HIS A 6 -1.57 72.88 -22.50
C HIS A 6 -2.79 72.23 -21.83
N PHE A 7 -3.94 72.22 -22.49
CA PHE A 7 -5.17 71.59 -22.00
C PHE A 7 -4.94 70.08 -21.79
N ARG A 8 -4.40 69.35 -22.78
CA ARG A 8 -4.03 67.93 -22.62
C ARG A 8 -3.07 67.68 -21.44
N SER A 9 -2.10 68.57 -21.19
CA SER A 9 -1.17 68.41 -20.08
C SER A 9 -1.81 68.66 -18.71
N THR A 10 -2.71 69.64 -18.62
CA THR A 10 -3.37 70.01 -17.36
C THR A 10 -4.45 68.98 -17.01
N TRP A 11 -5.25 68.56 -17.99
CA TRP A 11 -6.20 67.47 -17.82
C TRP A 11 -5.52 66.12 -17.60
N GLY A 12 -4.36 65.87 -18.23
CA GLY A 12 -3.54 64.69 -17.96
C GLY A 12 -3.03 64.65 -16.51
N ARG A 13 -2.63 65.79 -15.93
CA ARG A 13 -2.24 65.88 -14.52
C ARG A 13 -3.42 65.72 -13.56
N ILE A 14 -4.58 66.29 -13.88
CA ILE A 14 -5.80 66.15 -13.09
C ILE A 14 -6.29 64.70 -13.12
N LEU A 15 -6.36 64.08 -14.31
CA LEU A 15 -6.72 62.67 -14.48
C LEU A 15 -5.73 61.75 -13.77
N SER A 16 -4.42 62.02 -13.84
CA SER A 16 -3.41 61.23 -13.14
C SER A 16 -3.51 61.36 -11.62
N ARG A 17 -3.83 62.57 -11.12
CA ARG A 17 -4.06 62.81 -9.69
C ARG A 17 -5.38 62.18 -9.21
N CYS A 18 -6.44 62.21 -10.02
CA CYS A 18 -7.68 61.49 -9.76
C CYS A 18 -7.50 59.97 -9.84
N LEU A 19 -6.65 59.46 -10.75
CA LEU A 19 -6.33 58.05 -10.86
C LEU A 19 -5.50 57.56 -9.67
N CYS A 20 -4.54 58.35 -9.17
CA CYS A 20 -3.85 58.08 -7.90
C CYS A 20 -4.83 58.10 -6.71
N LEU A 21 -5.68 59.12 -6.62
CA LEU A 21 -6.70 59.20 -5.57
C LEU A 21 -7.70 58.05 -5.64
N CYS A 22 -8.04 57.57 -6.85
CA CYS A 22 -8.90 56.42 -7.07
C CYS A 22 -8.19 55.08 -6.80
N GLN A 23 -6.90 54.95 -7.06
CA GLN A 23 -6.10 53.78 -6.70
C GLN A 23 -5.81 53.74 -5.18
N GLU A 24 -5.89 54.89 -4.52
CA GLU A 24 -5.99 55.08 -3.08
C GLU A 24 -7.44 55.01 -2.54
N SER A 25 -8.47 54.88 -3.39
CA SER A 25 -9.90 54.98 -3.03
C SER A 25 -10.59 53.66 -2.68
N LEU A 26 -9.84 52.64 -2.28
CA LEU A 26 -10.41 51.80 -1.23
C LEU A 26 -10.40 52.68 0.01
N PRO A 27 -11.55 53.15 0.54
CA PRO A 27 -11.56 53.99 1.72
C PRO A 27 -10.66 53.33 2.77
N CYS A 28 -9.82 54.11 3.45
CA CYS A 28 -8.77 53.60 4.35
C CYS A 28 -9.30 52.58 5.39
N THR A 29 -10.62 52.57 5.62
CA THR A 29 -11.40 51.65 6.45
C THR A 29 -11.70 50.29 5.82
N LEU A 30 -11.79 50.16 4.49
CA LEU A 30 -12.12 48.91 3.78
C LEU A 30 -10.88 48.07 3.44
N ARG A 31 -9.69 48.67 3.38
CA ARG A 31 -8.45 47.94 3.09
C ARG A 31 -8.13 46.86 4.13
N PRO A 32 -8.22 47.12 5.46
CA PRO A 32 -8.04 46.08 6.48
C PRO A 32 -9.10 44.97 6.39
N VAL A 33 -10.34 45.34 6.07
CA VAL A 33 -11.47 44.39 5.94
C VAL A 33 -11.27 43.45 4.76
N LEU A 34 -10.81 43.96 3.61
CA LEU A 34 -10.47 43.13 2.45
C LEU A 34 -9.30 42.18 2.72
N VAL A 35 -8.25 42.65 3.42
CA VAL A 35 -7.12 41.79 3.82
C VAL A 35 -7.58 40.70 4.79
N SER A 36 -8.44 41.03 5.75
CA SER A 36 -9.02 40.03 6.66
C SER A 36 -9.87 39.00 5.92
N LEU A 37 -10.71 39.44 4.98
CA LEU A 37 -11.55 38.55 4.17
C LEU A 37 -10.71 37.63 3.28
N THR A 38 -9.65 38.13 2.63
CA THR A 38 -8.76 37.30 1.81
C THR A 38 -8.01 36.27 2.64
N ILE A 39 -7.53 36.62 3.83
CA ILE A 39 -6.91 35.68 4.77
C ILE A 39 -7.89 34.55 5.14
N VAL A 40 -9.13 34.88 5.49
CA VAL A 40 -10.15 33.88 5.85
C VAL A 40 -10.47 32.96 4.67
N VAL A 41 -10.56 33.49 3.46
CA VAL A 41 -10.78 32.68 2.25
C VAL A 41 -9.60 31.74 1.98
N LEU A 42 -8.35 32.21 2.13
CA LEU A 42 -7.15 31.39 1.98
C LEU A 42 -7.05 30.30 3.05
N GLN A 43 -7.38 30.61 4.31
CA GLN A 43 -7.43 29.64 5.40
C GLN A 43 -8.46 28.53 5.13
N LYS A 44 -9.66 28.89 4.67
CA LYS A 44 -10.68 27.90 4.27
C LYS A 44 -10.19 27.01 3.13
N ARG A 45 -9.55 27.59 2.11
CA ARG A 45 -9.00 26.83 0.98
C ARG A 45 -7.87 25.89 1.42
N ALA A 46 -6.93 26.37 2.22
CA ALA A 46 -5.84 25.55 2.77
C ALA A 46 -6.39 24.41 3.65
N GLY A 47 -7.41 24.68 4.46
CA GLY A 47 -8.13 23.67 5.24
C GLY A 47 -8.75 22.59 4.35
N ALA A 48 -9.43 22.98 3.26
CA ALA A 48 -10.02 22.04 2.33
C ALA A 48 -8.95 21.17 1.62
N GLU A 49 -7.85 21.75 1.16
CA GLU A 49 -6.75 20.99 0.55
C GLU A 49 -6.07 20.04 1.55
N LYS A 50 -5.90 20.45 2.82
CA LYS A 50 -5.42 19.56 3.88
C LYS A 50 -6.32 18.33 4.03
N GLN A 51 -7.64 18.52 4.05
CA GLN A 51 -8.59 17.41 4.17
C GLN A 51 -8.54 16.49 2.95
N LYS A 52 -8.40 17.04 1.73
CA LYS A 52 -8.22 16.23 0.51
C LYS A 52 -6.97 15.37 0.59
N ILE A 53 -5.82 15.94 0.96
CA ILE A 53 -4.57 15.18 1.11
C ILE A 53 -4.76 14.02 2.10
N VAL A 54 -5.35 14.28 3.27
CA VAL A 54 -5.62 13.23 4.26
C VAL A 54 -6.55 12.15 3.67
N SER A 55 -7.59 12.54 2.95
CA SER A 55 -8.54 11.61 2.30
C SER A 55 -7.85 10.70 1.29
N GLU A 56 -7.05 11.25 0.37
CA GLU A 56 -6.34 10.47 -0.66
C GLU A 56 -5.38 9.45 -0.03
N PHE A 57 -4.63 9.86 1.00
CA PHE A 57 -3.75 8.93 1.72
C PHE A 57 -4.50 7.85 2.50
N ASN A 58 -5.69 8.16 3.03
CA ASN A 58 -6.52 7.16 3.70
C ASN A 58 -7.07 6.14 2.69
N GLN A 59 -7.51 6.57 1.51
CA GLN A 59 -7.93 5.65 0.45
C GLN A 59 -6.79 4.71 0.02
N LEU A 60 -5.58 5.24 -0.12
CA LEU A 60 -4.41 4.41 -0.44
C LEU A 60 -4.13 3.36 0.65
N ARG A 61 -4.20 3.74 1.94
CA ARG A 61 -4.01 2.79 3.06
C ARG A 61 -5.07 1.69 3.04
N GLN A 62 -6.34 2.04 2.86
CA GLN A 62 -7.45 1.09 2.78
C GLN A 62 -7.24 0.10 1.63
N LEU A 63 -6.90 0.58 0.44
CA LEU A 63 -6.63 -0.29 -0.71
C LEU A 63 -5.48 -1.27 -0.44
N ILE A 64 -4.40 -0.82 0.19
CA ILE A 64 -3.26 -1.69 0.54
C ILE A 64 -3.70 -2.78 1.53
N GLU A 65 -4.46 -2.41 2.56
CA GLU A 65 -4.96 -3.34 3.57
C GLU A 65 -5.94 -4.37 2.97
N GLU A 66 -6.85 -3.93 2.10
CA GLU A 66 -7.77 -4.82 1.38
C GLU A 66 -7.01 -5.86 0.53
N GLN A 67 -5.96 -5.44 -0.18
CA GLN A 67 -5.15 -6.34 -1.00
C GLN A 67 -4.32 -7.31 -0.16
N GLU A 68 -3.76 -6.86 0.97
CA GLU A 68 -3.06 -7.71 1.92
C GLU A 68 -3.99 -8.81 2.45
N GLN A 69 -5.17 -8.44 2.94
CA GLN A 69 -6.14 -9.40 3.47
C GLN A 69 -6.61 -10.40 2.41
N LEU A 70 -6.85 -9.95 1.18
CA LEU A 70 -7.23 -10.83 0.07
C LEU A 70 -6.14 -11.88 -0.21
N LEU A 71 -4.88 -11.46 -0.31
CA LEU A 71 -3.77 -12.37 -0.60
C LEU A 71 -3.54 -13.37 0.55
N LEU A 72 -3.62 -12.91 1.79
CA LEU A 72 -3.49 -13.76 2.97
C LEU A 72 -4.63 -14.78 3.06
N ALA A 73 -5.87 -14.39 2.76
CA ALA A 73 -7.00 -15.32 2.76
C ALA A 73 -6.82 -16.43 1.70
N GLN A 74 -6.35 -16.07 0.51
CA GLN A 74 -6.07 -17.05 -0.55
C GLN A 74 -4.93 -18.02 -0.18
N LEU A 75 -3.89 -17.52 0.50
CA LEU A 75 -2.78 -18.33 0.99
C LEU A 75 -3.22 -19.26 2.13
N GLY A 76 -4.01 -18.76 3.09
CA GLY A 76 -4.55 -19.57 4.18
C GLY A 76 -5.44 -20.72 3.67
N GLY A 77 -6.20 -20.50 2.60
CA GLY A 77 -6.96 -21.58 1.95
C GLY A 77 -6.06 -22.67 1.34
N LEU A 78 -4.88 -22.29 0.83
CA LEU A 78 -3.89 -23.22 0.30
C LEU A 78 -3.24 -24.04 1.43
N GLU A 79 -2.84 -23.38 2.52
CA GLU A 79 -2.28 -24.04 3.72
C GLU A 79 -3.27 -25.03 4.34
N GLY A 80 -4.55 -24.65 4.41
CA GLY A 80 -5.62 -25.53 4.89
C GLY A 80 -5.75 -26.81 4.05
N PHE A 81 -5.66 -26.70 2.72
CA PHE A 81 -5.67 -27.86 1.84
C PHE A 81 -4.44 -28.76 2.05
N VAL A 82 -3.25 -28.18 2.20
CA VAL A 82 -2.01 -28.93 2.49
C VAL A 82 -2.13 -29.70 3.79
N ASN A 83 -2.62 -29.07 4.85
CA ASN A 83 -2.82 -29.71 6.15
C ASN A 83 -3.83 -30.86 6.05
N MET A 84 -4.93 -30.68 5.34
CA MET A 84 -5.89 -31.77 5.08
C MET A 84 -5.25 -32.96 4.36
N GLN A 85 -4.37 -32.72 3.37
CA GLN A 85 -3.67 -33.81 2.68
C GLN A 85 -2.67 -34.52 3.59
N LYS A 86 -1.97 -33.77 4.45
CA LYS A 86 -1.07 -34.33 5.46
C LYS A 86 -1.81 -35.26 6.41
N GLU A 87 -2.97 -34.87 6.93
CA GLU A 87 -3.81 -35.71 7.81
C GLU A 87 -4.32 -36.97 7.10
N LYS A 88 -4.65 -36.89 5.81
CA LYS A 88 -5.01 -38.08 5.03
C LYS A 88 -3.81 -39.02 4.89
N GLY A 89 -2.62 -38.46 4.67
CA GLY A 89 -1.36 -39.21 4.61
C GLY A 89 -1.04 -39.94 5.93
N THR A 90 -1.24 -39.29 7.08
CA THR A 90 -1.01 -39.93 8.39
C THR A 90 -1.99 -41.09 8.63
N LYS A 91 -3.28 -40.88 8.35
CA LYS A 91 -4.30 -41.95 8.45
C LYS A 91 -3.99 -43.14 7.55
N LEU A 92 -3.50 -42.89 6.34
CA LEU A 92 -3.06 -43.93 5.43
C LEU A 92 -1.85 -44.70 5.96
N SER A 93 -0.89 -44.01 6.57
CA SER A 93 0.27 -44.65 7.18
C SER A 93 -0.12 -45.56 8.36
N GLU A 94 -1.07 -45.12 9.18
CA GLU A 94 -1.64 -45.94 10.27
C GLU A 94 -2.32 -47.18 9.71
N GLU A 95 -3.14 -47.03 8.66
CA GLU A 95 -3.84 -48.15 8.03
C GLU A 95 -2.88 -49.15 7.39
N ILE A 96 -1.83 -48.69 6.70
CA ILE A 96 -0.77 -49.56 6.17
C ILE A 96 -0.08 -50.32 7.31
N SER A 97 0.16 -49.67 8.46
CA SER A 97 0.79 -50.32 9.61
C SER A 97 -0.13 -51.41 10.19
N ASN A 98 -1.42 -51.12 10.33
CA ASN A 98 -2.42 -52.08 10.78
C ASN A 98 -2.52 -53.29 9.83
N LEU A 99 -2.51 -53.04 8.51
CA LEU A 99 -2.53 -54.10 7.51
C LEU A 99 -1.27 -54.97 7.57
N ASN A 100 -0.10 -54.36 7.74
CA ASN A 100 1.15 -55.12 7.89
C ASN A 100 1.14 -56.00 9.16
N GLU A 101 0.58 -55.50 10.27
CA GLU A 101 0.39 -56.29 11.49
C GLU A 101 -0.56 -57.47 11.25
N LEU A 102 -1.70 -57.23 10.60
CA LEU A 102 -2.66 -58.29 10.24
C LEU A 102 -2.06 -59.34 9.29
N ILE A 103 -1.26 -58.92 8.31
CA ILE A 103 -0.52 -59.83 7.43
C ILE A 103 0.44 -60.69 8.27
N GLY A 104 1.22 -60.08 9.16
CA GLY A 104 2.15 -60.79 10.04
C GLY A 104 1.44 -61.77 10.99
N GLU A 105 0.30 -61.37 11.57
CA GLU A 105 -0.56 -62.25 12.38
C GLU A 105 -1.03 -63.47 11.56
N MET A 106 -1.47 -63.26 10.33
CA MET A 106 -1.94 -64.33 9.43
C MET A 106 -0.80 -65.25 8.99
N GLU A 107 0.37 -64.70 8.65
CA GLU A 107 1.57 -65.48 8.33
C GLU A 107 1.99 -66.35 9.52
N ALA A 108 2.00 -65.81 10.74
CA ALA A 108 2.31 -66.56 11.96
C ALA A 108 1.29 -67.67 12.21
N LYS A 109 -0.01 -67.40 12.03
CA LYS A 109 -1.09 -68.40 12.14
C LYS A 109 -0.87 -69.56 11.17
N CYS A 110 -0.51 -69.28 9.92
CA CYS A 110 -0.25 -70.32 8.92
C CYS A 110 0.93 -71.25 9.26
N GLN A 111 1.84 -70.84 10.15
CA GLN A 111 2.96 -71.68 10.60
C GLN A 111 2.62 -72.52 11.84
N GLN A 112 1.47 -72.32 12.48
CA GLN A 112 1.10 -73.04 13.70
C GLN A 112 0.62 -74.48 13.43
N PRO A 113 0.76 -75.39 14.40
CA PRO A 113 0.15 -76.72 14.34
C PRO A 113 -1.38 -76.63 14.17
N ALA A 114 -1.97 -77.59 13.46
CA ALA A 114 -3.41 -77.58 13.14
C ALA A 114 -4.33 -77.45 14.38
N SER A 115 -3.93 -78.00 15.52
CA SER A 115 -4.69 -77.91 16.77
C SER A 115 -4.77 -76.50 17.36
N GLU A 116 -3.73 -75.68 17.18
CA GLU A 116 -3.69 -74.29 17.64
C GLU A 116 -4.37 -73.37 16.62
N PHE A 117 -4.08 -73.56 15.33
CA PHE A 117 -4.69 -72.80 14.24
C PHE A 117 -6.22 -72.79 14.30
N LEU A 118 -6.84 -73.95 14.57
CA LEU A 118 -8.29 -74.09 14.57
C LEU A 118 -9.00 -73.43 15.77
N GLN A 119 -8.28 -73.02 16.83
CA GLN A 119 -8.91 -72.44 18.02
C GLN A 119 -9.42 -71.00 17.79
N ASP A 120 -8.68 -70.21 17.01
CA ASP A 120 -8.84 -68.75 16.95
C ASP A 120 -8.73 -68.16 15.53
N ILE A 121 -8.57 -68.97 14.48
CA ILE A 121 -8.53 -68.46 13.09
C ILE A 121 -9.75 -67.61 12.70
N ARG A 122 -10.93 -67.94 13.24
CA ARG A 122 -12.18 -67.20 12.94
C ARG A 122 -12.14 -65.76 13.44
N THR A 123 -11.51 -65.50 14.59
CA THR A 123 -11.42 -64.15 15.14
C THR A 123 -10.41 -63.32 14.36
N THR A 124 -9.26 -63.91 13.98
CA THR A 124 -8.26 -63.26 13.12
C THR A 124 -8.87 -62.88 11.77
N LEU A 125 -9.56 -63.81 11.09
CA LEU A 125 -10.23 -63.53 9.81
C LEU A 125 -11.26 -62.41 9.91
N SER A 126 -12.03 -62.35 11.01
CA SER A 126 -13.02 -61.28 11.21
C SER A 126 -12.42 -59.88 11.38
N ARG A 127 -11.15 -59.78 11.81
CA ARG A 127 -10.41 -58.50 11.89
C ARG A 127 -9.93 -58.05 10.50
N CYS A 128 -9.60 -59.00 9.62
CA CYS A 128 -9.15 -58.71 8.25
C CYS A 128 -10.26 -58.14 7.34
N GLU A 129 -11.52 -58.45 7.63
CA GLU A 129 -12.67 -57.97 6.83
C GLU A 129 -13.09 -56.52 7.16
N LYS A 130 -12.54 -55.91 8.22
CA LYS A 130 -12.90 -54.55 8.64
C LYS A 130 -11.93 -53.51 8.07
N GLY A 131 -12.43 -52.63 7.20
CA GLY A 131 -11.75 -51.38 6.87
C GLY A 131 -12.12 -50.84 5.49
N GLU A 132 -12.37 -49.54 5.39
CA GLU A 132 -12.30 -48.80 4.13
C GLU A 132 -11.02 -47.98 4.15
N ILE A 133 -10.09 -48.29 3.25
CA ILE A 133 -8.83 -47.55 3.13
C ILE A 133 -9.12 -46.20 2.44
N PRO A 134 -8.87 -45.06 3.10
CA PRO A 134 -9.05 -43.75 2.46
C PRO A 134 -8.15 -43.63 1.24
N ARG A 135 -8.68 -43.27 0.07
CA ARG A 135 -7.82 -43.07 -1.12
C ARG A 135 -7.01 -41.77 -0.99
N PRO A 136 -5.67 -41.81 -1.11
CA PRO A 136 -4.88 -40.58 -1.19
C PRO A 136 -5.22 -39.86 -2.50
N VAL A 137 -5.50 -38.57 -2.40
CA VAL A 137 -5.56 -37.69 -3.56
C VAL A 137 -4.12 -37.22 -3.81
N PRO A 138 -3.56 -37.42 -5.01
CA PRO A 138 -2.21 -36.93 -5.32
C PRO A 138 -2.10 -35.42 -5.05
N ILE A 139 -0.96 -34.99 -4.51
CA ILE A 139 -0.63 -33.57 -4.46
C ILE A 139 -0.61 -33.08 -5.91
N SER A 140 -1.56 -32.21 -6.25
CA SER A 140 -1.72 -31.73 -7.62
C SER A 140 -0.55 -30.80 -7.98
N PRO A 141 0.03 -30.89 -9.19
CA PRO A 141 0.95 -29.89 -9.73
C PRO A 141 0.38 -28.46 -9.68
N GLU A 142 -0.96 -28.35 -9.63
CA GLU A 142 -1.67 -27.09 -9.41
C GLU A 142 -1.28 -26.39 -8.10
N LEU A 143 -0.98 -27.16 -7.04
CA LEU A 143 -0.63 -26.61 -5.73
C LEU A 143 0.74 -25.91 -5.76
N GLU A 144 1.73 -26.57 -6.38
CA GLU A 144 3.07 -26.02 -6.56
C GLU A 144 3.04 -24.78 -7.46
N ARG A 145 2.25 -24.83 -8.54
CA ARG A 145 2.03 -23.68 -9.41
C ARG A 145 1.45 -22.50 -8.63
N ARG A 146 0.42 -22.72 -7.81
CA ARG A 146 -0.18 -21.67 -6.98
C ARG A 146 0.81 -21.08 -5.97
N LEU A 147 1.67 -21.88 -5.35
CA LEU A 147 2.74 -21.38 -4.48
C LEU A 147 3.74 -20.51 -5.26
N GLN A 148 4.09 -20.92 -6.47
CA GLN A 148 4.95 -20.14 -7.35
C GLN A 148 4.31 -18.80 -7.73
N ASP A 149 3.00 -18.79 -7.99
CA ASP A 149 2.25 -17.58 -8.29
C ASP A 149 2.30 -16.57 -7.11
N PHE A 150 2.18 -17.02 -5.86
CA PHE A 150 2.35 -16.16 -4.69
C PHE A 150 3.77 -15.58 -4.55
N SER A 151 4.79 -16.36 -4.91
CA SER A 151 6.17 -15.86 -4.95
C SER A 151 6.31 -14.72 -5.97
N GLN A 152 5.75 -14.88 -7.17
CA GLN A 152 5.73 -13.84 -8.20
C GLN A 152 4.96 -12.59 -7.75
N ILE A 153 3.80 -12.77 -7.10
CA ILE A 153 3.03 -11.66 -6.52
C ILE A 153 3.88 -10.89 -5.50
N THR A 154 4.60 -11.59 -4.64
CA THR A 154 5.46 -10.97 -3.62
C THR A 154 6.61 -10.17 -4.24
N CYS A 155 7.22 -10.69 -5.31
CA CYS A 155 8.22 -9.95 -6.09
C CYS A 155 7.62 -8.67 -6.70
N ALA A 156 6.49 -8.78 -7.38
CA ALA A 156 5.81 -7.64 -8.00
C ALA A 156 5.40 -6.57 -6.97
N LEU A 157 4.93 -6.98 -5.79
CA LEU A 157 4.61 -6.08 -4.68
C LEU A 157 5.86 -5.33 -4.21
N THR A 158 6.97 -6.04 -4.02
CA THR A 158 8.24 -5.45 -3.60
C THR A 158 8.74 -4.40 -4.60
N GLU A 159 8.66 -4.70 -5.89
CA GLU A 159 9.00 -3.77 -6.96
C GLU A 159 8.08 -2.54 -6.96
N THR A 160 6.78 -2.74 -6.80
CA THR A 160 5.80 -1.65 -6.74
C THR A 160 6.06 -0.72 -5.56
N VAL A 161 6.33 -1.27 -4.37
CA VAL A 161 6.70 -0.48 -3.18
C VAL A 161 7.96 0.32 -3.42
N LYS A 162 8.97 -0.28 -4.07
CA LYS A 162 10.20 0.43 -4.44
C LYS A 162 9.92 1.58 -5.40
N MET A 163 9.17 1.33 -6.48
CA MET A 163 8.78 2.38 -7.43
C MET A 163 8.01 3.52 -6.76
N PHE A 164 7.12 3.19 -5.82
CA PHE A 164 6.36 4.18 -5.07
C PHE A 164 7.28 5.04 -4.19
N LYS A 165 8.23 4.43 -3.47
CA LYS A 165 9.23 5.14 -2.66
C LYS A 165 10.11 6.08 -3.49
N ASP A 166 10.50 5.64 -4.69
CA ASP A 166 11.38 6.41 -5.56
C ASP A 166 10.63 7.54 -6.30
N THR A 167 9.39 7.28 -6.74
CA THR A 167 8.64 8.19 -7.62
C THR A 167 7.81 9.22 -6.84
N LEU A 168 7.19 8.82 -5.73
CA LEU A 168 6.24 9.67 -5.00
C LEU A 168 6.84 11.00 -4.55
N PRO A 169 8.04 11.07 -3.93
CA PRO A 169 8.61 12.34 -3.50
C PRO A 169 8.82 13.31 -4.68
N SER A 170 9.34 12.81 -5.80
CA SER A 170 9.56 13.61 -7.00
C SER A 170 8.26 14.12 -7.63
N ALA A 171 7.18 13.34 -7.57
CA ALA A 171 5.87 13.74 -8.06
C ALA A 171 5.24 14.85 -7.20
N LEU A 172 5.50 14.83 -5.89
CA LEU A 172 5.04 15.85 -4.94
C LEU A 172 5.86 17.15 -5.04
N GLU A 173 7.17 17.06 -5.31
CA GLU A 173 8.05 18.23 -5.47
C GLU A 173 7.82 19.02 -6.77
N LYS A 174 7.56 18.33 -7.89
CA LYS A 174 7.37 18.99 -9.20
C LYS A 174 6.18 19.97 -9.22
N ARG A 175 5.31 19.91 -8.21
CA ARG A 175 4.14 20.79 -8.05
C ARG A 175 4.38 22.00 -7.14
N SER A 176 5.52 22.07 -6.44
CA SER A 176 5.79 23.14 -5.45
C SER A 176 6.63 24.32 -5.98
N ARG A 177 7.15 24.25 -7.21
CA ARG A 177 8.01 25.31 -7.77
C ARG A 177 7.19 26.54 -8.23
N GLY A 178 6.69 27.31 -7.27
CA GLY A 178 6.29 28.71 -7.46
C GLY A 178 7.52 29.64 -7.61
N PRO A 179 7.35 30.89 -8.08
CA PRO A 179 8.44 31.72 -8.57
C PRO A 179 9.50 31.94 -7.49
N SER A 180 10.71 31.46 -7.75
CA SER A 180 11.88 31.75 -6.93
C SER A 180 12.10 33.27 -6.92
N GLN A 181 11.90 33.93 -5.78
CA GLN A 181 12.35 35.32 -5.64
C GLN A 181 13.88 35.35 -5.72
N PRO A 182 14.50 36.17 -6.59
CA PRO A 182 15.94 36.36 -6.57
C PRO A 182 16.29 37.25 -5.38
N TYR A 183 17.03 36.71 -4.41
CA TYR A 183 17.72 37.52 -3.42
C TYR A 183 18.79 38.36 -4.13
N THR A 184 18.58 39.67 -4.21
CA THR A 184 19.61 40.64 -4.58
C THR A 184 20.65 40.72 -3.46
N LYS A 185 21.86 40.25 -3.75
CA LYS A 185 23.04 40.40 -2.88
C LYS A 185 23.55 41.82 -3.07
N ASP A 186 23.30 42.69 -2.10
CA ASP A 186 23.78 44.06 -2.14
C ASP A 186 25.30 44.07 -1.91
N HIS A 187 26.05 44.54 -2.90
CA HIS A 187 27.48 44.82 -2.81
C HIS A 187 27.64 46.33 -2.59
N GLY A 188 27.67 46.74 -1.33
CA GLY A 188 28.03 48.10 -0.93
C GLY A 188 29.49 48.17 -0.48
N ALA A 189 30.38 48.58 -1.39
CA ALA A 189 31.73 49.01 -1.08
C ALA A 189 31.83 50.53 -1.30
N ALA A 190 32.31 51.26 -0.28
CA ALA A 190 33.00 52.58 -0.28
C ALA A 190 32.61 53.36 0.99
N GLY A 191 33.49 54.01 1.76
CA GLY A 191 34.91 54.26 1.57
C GLY A 191 35.55 54.92 2.81
N GLY A 192 36.87 54.72 2.89
CA GLY A 192 37.94 55.53 3.52
C GLY A 192 37.76 56.32 4.82
N ARG A 193 38.69 56.07 5.76
CA ARG A 193 39.89 56.93 6.01
C ARG A 193 40.79 56.28 7.10
N PRO A 194 42.13 56.25 6.96
CA PRO A 194 43.03 55.79 8.03
C PRO A 194 43.61 56.95 8.85
N PRO A 195 44.04 56.70 10.09
CA PRO A 195 45.27 57.33 10.62
C PRO A 195 46.19 56.24 11.22
N ALA A 196 47.46 56.18 10.82
CA ALA A 196 48.60 57.03 11.19
C ALA A 196 49.32 56.43 12.40
N TYR A 197 50.61 56.16 12.18
CA TYR A 197 51.56 55.52 13.10
C TYR A 197 51.55 56.09 14.51
#